data_AF-X0WC16-F1
#
_entry.id   AF-X0WC16-F1
#
_cell.length_a   1.000
_cell.length_b   1.000
_cell.length_c   1.000
_cell.angle_alpha   90.00
_cell.angle_beta   90.00
_cell.angle_gamma   90.00
#
_symmetry.space_group_name_H-M   'P 1'
#
loop_
_entity.id
_entity.type
_entity.pdbx_description
1 polymer ?
#
loop_
_entity_poly.entity_id
_entity_poly.type
_entity_poly.pdbx_seq_one_letter_code
_entity_poly.pdbx_strand_id
1 'polypeptide(L)' 'MARVSDLHVGFFGYGYPLLEPTDSVEGVAVASLVDVGLMKLDALIGRGSRRDFY' A
#
# COMPACT_ATOMS: atom_id res chain seq x y z
N MET A 1 -14.34 -3.88 4.99
CA MET A 1 -13.66 -4.05 3.69
C MET A 1 -14.60 -3.48 2.63
N ALA A 2 -14.16 -2.50 1.85
CA ALA A 2 -15.02 -1.86 0.87
C ALA A 2 -15.10 -2.73 -0.40
N ARG A 3 -16.22 -2.61 -1.13
CA ARG A 3 -16.38 -3.25 -2.44
C ARG A 3 -16.80 -2.21 -3.47
N VAL A 4 -16.20 -2.30 -4.66
CA VAL A 4 -16.63 -1.56 -5.84
C VAL A 4 -16.99 -2.61 -6.88
N SER A 5 -18.29 -2.72 -7.17
CA SER A 5 -18.85 -3.87 -7.90
C SER A 5 -18.44 -5.18 -7.19
N ASP A 6 -17.74 -6.08 -7.87
CA ASP A 6 -17.25 -7.35 -7.31
C ASP A 6 -15.79 -7.29 -6.83
N LEU A 7 -15.12 -6.13 -6.94
CA LEU A 7 -13.73 -5.98 -6.51
C LEU A 7 -13.63 -5.66 -5.02
N HIS A 8 -12.68 -6.31 -4.37
CA HIS A 8 -12.30 -5.99 -3.00
C HIS A 8 -11.38 -4.77 -2.98
N VAL A 9 -11.73 -3.78 -2.16
CA VAL A 9 -10.97 -2.55 -2.02
C VAL A 9 -10.55 -2.37 -0.56
N GLY A 10 -9.25 -2.12 -0.37
CA GLY A 10 -8.64 -1.83 0.92
C GLY A 10 -8.18 -0.37 0.98
N PHE A 11 -8.51 0.31 2.07
CA PHE A 11 -7.97 1.62 2.39
C PHE A 11 -7.00 1.47 3.56
N PHE A 12 -5.82 2.07 3.43
CA PHE A 12 -4.75 2.00 4.41
C PHE A 12 -4.34 3.42 4.78
N GLY A 13 -4.27 3.69 6.09
CA GLY A 13 -3.73 4.92 6.62
C GLY A 13 -2.38 4.63 7.25
N TYR A 14 -1.37 5.42 6.89
CA TYR A 14 -0.02 5.30 7.43
C TYR A 14 0.29 6.52 8.30
N GLY A 15 1.13 6.33 9.33
CA GLY A 15 1.53 7.40 10.26
C GLY A 15 2.51 8.41 9.67
N TYR A 16 2.78 8.35 8.36
CA TYR A 16 3.71 9.19 7.64
C TYR A 16 3.12 9.57 6.26
N PRO A 17 3.46 10.76 5.71
CA PRO A 17 3.07 11.13 4.34
C PRO A 17 3.91 10.36 3.31
N LEU A 18 3.51 10.39 2.02
CA LEU A 18 4.39 9.88 0.96
C LEU A 18 5.73 10.62 0.99
N LEU A 19 6.82 9.85 1.00
CA LEU A 19 8.18 10.37 1.10
C LEU A 19 8.75 10.73 -0.27
N GLU A 20 8.29 10.04 -1.31
CA GLU A 20 8.68 10.32 -2.70
C GLU A 20 7.45 10.65 -3.56
N PRO A 21 7.63 11.34 -4.70
CA PRO A 21 6.56 11.53 -5.67
C PRO A 21 5.98 10.19 -6.16
N THR A 22 4.72 10.20 -6.56
CA THR A 22 4.10 9.02 -7.19
C THR A 22 4.63 8.81 -8.60
N ASP A 23 4.83 7.55 -8.96
CA ASP A 23 5.09 7.14 -10.34
C ASP A 23 3.80 7.14 -11.15
N SER A 24 3.89 7.49 -12.43
CA SER A 24 2.76 7.34 -13.37
C SER A 24 2.91 6.05 -14.14
N VAL A 25 1.95 5.13 -13.97
CA VAL A 25 1.92 3.83 -14.67
C VAL A 25 0.57 3.71 -15.36
N GLU A 26 0.55 3.64 -16.69
CA GLU A 26 -0.70 3.59 -17.48
C GLU A 26 -1.67 4.74 -17.14
N GLY A 27 -1.13 5.91 -16.76
CA GLY A 27 -1.91 7.09 -16.35
C GLY A 27 -2.45 7.04 -14.91
N VAL A 28 -2.09 6.01 -14.13
CA VAL A 28 -2.45 5.86 -12.72
C VAL A 28 -1.28 6.28 -11.83
N ALA A 29 -1.55 7.08 -10.81
CA ALA A 29 -0.58 7.42 -9.79
C ALA A 29 -0.35 6.22 -8.86
N VAL A 30 0.86 5.69 -8.87
CA VAL A 30 1.31 4.57 -8.04
C VAL A 30 2.33 5.09 -7.03
N ALA A 31 2.27 4.62 -5.79
CA ALA A 31 3.26 4.99 -4.78
C ALA A 31 4.67 4.55 -5.22
N SER A 32 5.68 5.34 -4.87
CA SER A 32 7.08 5.03 -5.13
C SER A 32 7.49 3.67 -4.55
N LEU A 33 8.57 3.08 -5.07
CA LEU A 33 9.11 1.85 -4.51
C LEU A 33 9.51 1.99 -3.03
N VAL A 34 10.04 3.14 -2.63
CA VAL A 34 10.41 3.43 -1.24
C VAL A 34 9.17 3.42 -0.35
N ASP A 35 8.11 4.13 -0.75
CA ASP A 35 6.87 4.19 0.00
C ASP A 35 6.19 2.81 0.07
N VAL A 36 6.13 2.06 -1.04
CA VAL A 36 5.58 0.69 -1.05
C VAL A 36 6.36 -0.24 -0.11
N GLY A 37 7.68 -0.10 -0.04
CA GLY A 37 8.51 -0.85 0.89
C GLY A 37 8.16 -0.56 2.36
N LEU A 38 8.03 0.72 2.71
CA LEU A 38 7.62 1.14 4.05
C LEU A 38 6.20 0.67 4.41
N MET A 39 5.27 0.73 3.44
CA MET A 39 3.90 0.24 3.63
C MET A 39 3.87 -1.27 3.95
N LYS A 40 4.74 -2.06 3.31
CA LYS A 40 4.90 -3.48 3.63
C LYS A 40 5.51 -3.71 5.01
N LEU A 41 6.52 -2.92 5.40
CA LEU A 41 7.11 -3.01 6.74
C LEU A 41 6.09 -2.65 7.83
N ASP A 42 5.28 -1.62 7.62
CA ASP A 42 4.18 -1.25 8.52
C ASP A 42 3.15 -2.38 8.63
N ALA A 43 2.76 -3.00 7.51
CA ALA A 43 1.86 -4.16 7.52
C ALA A 43 2.44 -5.36 8.26
N LEU A 44 3.74 -5.65 8.07
CA LEU A 44 4.47 -6.72 8.76
C LEU A 44 4.48 -6.50 10.28
N ILE A 45 4.80 -5.28 10.73
CA ILE A 45 4.88 -4.91 12.15
C ILE A 45 3.48 -4.88 12.78
N GLY A 46 2.49 -4.34 12.07
CA GLY A 46 1.15 -4.09 12.61
C GLY A 46 0.24 -5.32 12.65
N ARG A 47 0.18 -6.10 11.55
CA ARG A 47 -0.74 -7.26 11.45
C ARG A 47 -0.04 -8.61 11.50
N GLY A 48 1.25 -8.69 11.17
CA GLY A 48 2.05 -9.92 11.23
C GLY A 48 1.41 -11.10 10.47
N SER A 49 0.88 -10.87 9.27
CA SER A 49 0.21 -11.93 8.51
C SER A 49 1.21 -12.74 7.68
N ARG A 50 0.96 -14.04 7.50
CA ARG A 50 1.85 -14.95 6.74
C ARG A 50 2.17 -14.52 5.30
N ARG A 51 1.38 -13.61 4.70
CA ARG A 51 1.60 -13.07 3.35
C ARG A 51 2.69 -12.01 3.27
N ASP A 52 3.15 -11.50 4.41
CA ASP A 52 4.10 -10.38 4.47
C ASP A 52 5.58 -10.85 4.43
N PHE A 53 5.82 -12.17 4.39
CA PHE A 53 7.15 -12.79 4.44
C PHE A 53 7.63 -13.43 3.11
N TYR A 54 6.80 -13.44 2.06
CA TYR A 54 7.11 -14.05 0.75
C TYR A 54 7.09 -13.02 -0.37
#